data_AF-A0A5K1DLM5-F1
#
_entry.id   AF-A0A5K1DLM5-F1
#
_cell.length_a   1.000
_cell.length_b   1.000
_cell.length_c   1.000
_cell.angle_alpha   90.00
_cell.angle_beta   90.00
_cell.angle_gamma   90.00
#
_symmetry.space_group_name_H-M   'P 1'
#
loop_
_entity.id
_entity.type
_entity.pdbx_description
1 polymer ?
#
loop_
_entity_poly.entity_id
_entity_poly.type
_entity_poly.pdbx_seq_one_letter_code
_entity_poly.pdbx_strand_id
1 'polypeptide(L)' 'RSELRAGVHIVVATPGRFIDHLQQGNSCLSRISFVVLDEADRMLDMGFEPQIKE' A
#
# COMPACT_ATOMS: atom_id res chain seq x y z
N ARG A 1 0.48 7.16 12.89
CA ARG A 1 -0.78 7.73 12.34
C ARG A 1 -0.62 9.20 11.94
N SER A 2 0.07 10.04 12.71
CA SER A 2 0.30 11.45 12.36
C SER A 2 1.19 11.65 11.13
N GLU A 3 2.21 10.79 10.93
CA GLU A 3 3.20 10.95 9.86
C GLU A 3 2.62 10.75 8.45
N LEU A 4 1.83 9.68 8.23
CA LEU A 4 1.13 9.46 6.96
C LEU A 4 0.17 10.61 6.61
N ARG A 5 -0.52 11.18 7.60
CA ARG A 5 -1.42 12.32 7.42
C ARG A 5 -0.69 13.65 7.22
N ALA A 6 0.54 13.77 7.72
CA ALA A 6 1.39 14.93 7.48
C ALA A 6 1.95 14.97 6.05
N GLY A 7 1.83 13.86 5.31
CA GLY A 7 2.34 13.72 3.96
C GLY A 7 3.72 13.06 3.96
N VAL A 8 3.87 12.04 3.12
CA VAL A 8 5.10 11.26 2.98
C VAL A 8 5.44 11.16 1.51
N HIS A 9 6.72 11.31 1.16
CA HIS A 9 7.19 11.23 -0.22
C HIS A 9 7.40 9.80 -0.70
N ILE A 10 7.83 8.91 0.19
CA ILE A 10 8.11 7.49 -0.09
C ILE A 10 7.57 6.64 1.05
N VAL A 11 6.76 5.64 0.74
CA VAL A 11 6.22 4.69 1.71
C VAL A 11 6.69 3.28 1.33
N VAL A 12 7.21 2.55 2.31
CA VAL A 12 7.49 1.11 2.22
C VAL A 12 6.59 0.43 3.24
N ALA A 13 5.75 -0.50 2.79
CA ALA A 13 4.78 -1.17 3.64
C ALA A 13 4.44 -2.55 3.09
N THR A 14 3.99 -3.45 3.97
CA THR A 14 3.39 -4.73 3.55
C THR A 14 1.96 -4.50 3.06
N PRO A 15 1.49 -5.25 2.04
CA PRO A 15 0.21 -4.97 1.37
C PRO A 15 -0.97 -4.83 2.33
N GLY A 16 -1.16 -5.82 3.22
CA GLY A 16 -2.29 -5.84 4.14
C GLY A 16 -2.38 -4.59 5.03
N ARG A 17 -1.29 -4.21 5.70
CA ARG A 17 -1.28 -3.03 6.57
C ARG A 17 -1.41 -1.72 5.78
N PHE A 18 -0.87 -1.67 4.57
CA PHE A 18 -0.98 -0.49 3.73
C PHE A 18 -2.42 -0.27 3.27
N ILE A 19 -3.11 -1.33 2.85
CA ILE A 19 -4.52 -1.30 2.45
C ILE A 19 -5.40 -0.87 3.63
N ASP A 20 -5.15 -1.37 4.84
CA ASP A 20 -5.85 -0.92 6.05
C ASP A 20 -5.75 0.61 6.21
N HIS A 21 -4.57 1.20 5.94
CA HIS A 21 -4.37 2.65 6.03
C HIS A 21 -5.10 3.43 4.94
N LEU A 22 -5.23 2.87 3.74
CA LEU A 22 -5.97 3.46 2.64
C LEU A 22 -7.48 3.46 2.90
N GLN A 23 -8.03 2.32 3.34
CA GLN A 23 -9.46 2.19 3.66
C GLN A 23 -9.89 3.09 4.82
N GLN A 24 -9.00 3.33 5.79
CA GLN A 24 -9.23 4.26 6.91
C GLN A 24 -9.08 5.74 6.53
N GLY A 25 -8.72 6.07 5.29
CA GLY A 25 -8.50 7.45 4.84
C GLY A 25 -7.27 8.12 5.46
N ASN A 26 -6.31 7.33 5.95
CA ASN A 26 -5.07 7.85 6.52
C ASN A 26 -4.02 8.22 5.46
N SER A 27 -4.20 7.77 4.22
CA SER A 27 -3.34 8.02 3.08
C SER A 27 -4.17 8.05 1.79
N CYS A 28 -3.65 8.67 0.73
CA CYS A 28 -4.32 8.77 -0.58
C CYS A 28 -3.33 8.47 -1.70
N LEU A 29 -3.68 7.54 -2.60
CA LEU A 29 -2.85 7.16 -3.75
C LEU A 29 -3.03 8.09 -4.97
N SER A 30 -3.91 9.09 -4.90
CA SER A 30 -4.30 9.94 -6.05
C SER A 30 -3.13 10.68 -6.72
N ARG A 31 -2.01 10.85 -6.03
CA ARG A 31 -0.80 11.52 -6.51
C ARG A 31 0.39 10.59 -6.71
N ILE A 32 0.21 9.27 -6.63
CA ILE A 32 1.29 8.32 -6.82
C ILE A 32 1.55 8.13 -8.31
N SER A 33 2.80 8.36 -8.72
CA SER A 33 3.25 8.15 -10.10
C SER A 33 3.86 6.77 -10.32
N PHE A 34 4.37 6.13 -9.26
CA PHE A 34 5.08 4.85 -9.34
C PHE A 34 4.75 3.97 -8.14
N VAL A 35 4.52 2.69 -8.41
CA VAL A 35 4.36 1.64 -7.41
C VAL A 35 5.35 0.52 -7.76
N VAL A 36 6.05 0.01 -6.75
CA VAL A 36 6.95 -1.13 -6.88
C VAL A 36 6.41 -2.24 -5.99
N LEU A 37 6.29 -3.44 -6.56
CA LEU A 37 5.91 -4.66 -5.87
C LEU A 37 7.13 -5.57 -5.83
N ASP A 38 7.72 -5.73 -4.65
CA ASP A 38 8.87 -6.63 -4.44
C ASP A 38 8.37 -8.05 -4.15
N GLU A 39 9.02 -9.06 -4.71
CA GLU A 39 8.62 -10.48 -4.58
C GLU A 39 7.13 -10.72 -4.92
N ALA A 40 6.68 -10.18 -6.06
CA ALA A 40 5.27 -10.16 -6.45
C ALA A 40 4.64 -11.55 -6.55
N ASP A 41 5.38 -12.53 -7.07
CA ASP A 41 4.99 -13.94 -7.13
C ASP A 41 4.75 -14.52 -5.73
N ARG A 42 5.66 -14.27 -4.79
CA ARG A 42 5.49 -14.69 -3.39
C ARG A 42 4.28 -14.05 -2.73
N MET A 43 3.98 -12.79 -3.08
CA MET A 43 2.76 -12.13 -2.59
C MET A 43 1.49 -12.81 -3.13
N LEU A 44 1.50 -13.29 -4.38
CA LEU A 44 0.39 -14.07 -4.94
C LEU A 44 0.22 -15.41 -4.21
N ASP A 45 1.32 -16.12 -3.95
CA ASP A 45 1.31 -17.40 -3.20
C ASP A 45 0.79 -17.23 -1.76
N MET A 46 1.05 -16.08 -1.14
CA MET A 46 0.53 -15.71 0.17
C MET A 46 -0.95 -15.29 0.15
N GLY A 47 -1.58 -15.23 -1.02
CA GLY A 47 -2.99 -14.88 -1.18
C GLY A 47 -3.26 -13.37 -1.19
N PHE A 48 -2.26 -12.52 -1.41
CA PHE A 48 -2.45 -11.06 -1.51
C PHE A 48 -3.02 -10.60 -2.85
N GLU A 49 -3.27 -11.52 -3.80
CA GLU A 49 -3.79 -11.18 -5.12
C GLU A 49 -5.08 -10.32 -5.09
N PRO A 50 -6.13 -10.65 -4.30
CA PRO A 50 -7.35 -9.84 -4.26
C PRO A 50 -7.10 -8.43 -3.75
N GLN A 51 -6.21 -8.31 -2.76
CA GLN A 51 -5.81 -7.07 -2.11
C GLN A 51 -5.00 -6.14 -3.02
N ILE A 52 -4.22 -6.69 -3.96
CA ILE A 52 -3.43 -5.91 -4.93
C ILE A 52 -4.29 -5.43 -6.11
N LYS A 53 -5.39 -6.14 -6.42
CA LYS A 53 -6.27 -5.84 -7.56
C LYS A 53 -7.35 -4.78 -7.29
N GLU A 54 -7.60 -4.44 -6.02
CA GLU A 54 -8.51 -3.35 -5.61
C GLU A 54 -7.88 -1.96 -5.72
#